data_AF-A0A3D5UUF0-F1
#
_entry.id   AF-A0A3D5UUF0-F1
#
_cell.length_a   1.000
_cell.length_b   1.000
_cell.length_c   1.000
_cell.angle_alpha   90.00
_cell.angle_beta   90.00
_cell.angle_gamma   90.00
#
_symmetry.space_group_name_H-M   'P 1'
#
loop_
_entity.id
_entity.type
_entity.pdbx_description
1 polymer ?
#
loop_
_entity_poly.entity_id
_entity_poly.type
_entity_poly.pdbx_seq_one_letter_code
_entity_poly.pdbx_strand_id
1 'polypeptide(L)' 'PLDDANVERFCDLMEEMTRTTDTRFLIITHHALTMARMNRLYGVTMQERGVSTLVSVDLDVAETLREAS' A
#
# COMPACT_ATOMS: atom_id res chain seq x y z
N PRO A 1 -3.04 18.20 0.93
CA PRO A 1 -2.50 17.01 0.23
C PRO A 1 -0.98 17.10 0.18
N LEU A 2 -0.26 15.98 0.33
CA LEU A 2 1.18 15.95 0.07
C LEU A 2 1.39 15.98 -1.45
N ASP A 3 2.40 16.71 -1.90
CA ASP A 3 2.87 16.61 -3.29
C ASP A 3 3.73 15.35 -3.47
N ASP A 4 4.01 14.99 -4.73
CA ASP A 4 4.73 13.76 -5.06
C ASP A 4 6.09 13.67 -4.35
N ALA A 5 6.83 14.78 -4.27
CA ALA A 5 8.13 14.82 -3.61
C ALA A 5 8.05 14.56 -2.10
N ASN A 6 7.00 15.08 -1.45
CA ASN A 6 6.73 14.81 -0.05
C ASN A 6 6.24 13.38 0.19
N VAL A 7 5.48 12.79 -0.76
CA VAL A 7 5.06 11.39 -0.68
C VAL A 7 6.23 10.44 -0.83
N GLU A 8 7.17 10.73 -1.73
CA GLU A 8 8.39 9.95 -1.90
C GLU A 8 9.23 9.95 -0.61
N ARG A 9 9.50 11.14 -0.03
CA ARG A 9 10.18 11.25 1.26
C ARG A 9 9.49 10.50 2.38
N PHE A 10 8.15 10.52 2.41
CA PHE A 10 7.38 9.76 3.38
C PHE A 10 7.58 8.25 3.20
N CYS A 11 7.50 7.74 1.97
CA CYS A 11 7.71 6.32 1.68
C CYS A 11 9.13 5.87 2.08
N ASP A 12 10.15 6.66 1.78
CA ASP A 12 11.54 6.33 2.11
C ASP A 12 11.76 6.28 3.63
N LEU A 13 11.19 7.24 4.37
CA LEU A 13 11.24 7.23 5.83
C LEU A 13 10.57 5.99 6.41
N MET A 14 9.39 5.63 5.90
CA MET A 14 8.67 4.44 6.36
C MET A 14 9.48 3.16 6.15
N GLU A 15 10.13 3.05 4.98
CA GLU A 15 10.99 1.92 4.64
C GLU A 15 12.21 1.85 5.58
N GLU A 16 12.85 2.99 5.87
CA GLU A 16 13.94 3.06 6.84
C GLU A 16 13.49 2.65 8.26
N MET A 17 12.31 3.09 8.70
CA MET A 17 11.77 2.72 10.01
C MET A 17 11.49 1.22 10.13
N THR A 18 10.95 0.60 9.07
CA THR A 18 10.73 -0.87 9.04
C THR A 18 12.04 -1.65 8.97
N ARG A 19 13.09 -1.10 8.39
CA ARG A 19 14.42 -1.74 8.36
C ARG A 19 15.19 -1.60 9.67
N THR A 20 15.02 -0.49 10.37
CA THR A 20 15.76 -0.17 11.60
C THR A 20 15.06 -0.67 12.86
N THR A 21 13.77 -1.01 12.79
CA THR A 21 12.96 -1.45 13.93
C THR A 21 12.08 -2.63 13.54
N ASP A 22 11.69 -3.46 14.51
CA ASP A 22 10.69 -4.53 14.32
C ASP A 22 9.23 -3.99 14.32
N THR A 23 9.03 -2.74 13.89
CA THR A 23 7.71 -2.11 13.90
C THR A 23 6.95 -2.41 12.61
N ARG A 24 5.73 -2.93 12.75
CA ARG A 24 4.80 -3.13 11.63
C ARG A 24 3.87 -1.94 11.51
N PHE A 25 3.92 -1.26 10.38
CA PHE A 25 3.07 -0.12 10.10
C PHE A 25 1.82 -0.52 9.32
N LEU A 26 0.69 0.11 9.65
CA LEU A 26 -0.55 0.05 8.90
C LEU A 26 -0.88 1.46 8.41
N ILE A 27 -0.93 1.64 7.09
CA ILE A 27 -1.17 2.94 6.45
C ILE A 27 -2.49 2.88 5.70
N ILE A 28 -3.35 3.88 5.93
CA ILE A 28 -4.57 4.10 5.16
C ILE A 28 -4.29 5.23 4.17
N THR A 29 -4.29 4.93 2.87
CA THR A 29 -3.96 5.90 1.82
C THR A 29 -4.79 5.66 0.57
N HIS A 30 -5.00 6.73 -0.21
CA HIS A 30 -5.51 6.69 -1.57
C HIS A 30 -4.47 7.15 -2.60
N HIS A 31 -3.24 7.45 -2.16
CA HIS A 31 -2.19 7.98 -3.03
C HIS A 31 -1.49 6.86 -3.79
N ALA A 32 -1.49 6.94 -5.12
CA ALA A 32 -0.95 5.88 -5.99
C ALA A 32 0.51 5.53 -5.69
N LEU A 33 1.36 6.55 -5.50
CA LEU A 33 2.77 6.33 -5.18
C LEU A 33 2.97 5.58 -3.85
N THR A 34 2.20 5.93 -2.81
CA THR A 34 2.25 5.21 -1.54
C THR A 34 1.79 3.77 -1.70
N MET A 35 0.69 3.55 -2.42
CA MET A 35 0.19 2.20 -2.70
C MET A 35 1.24 1.35 -3.42
N ALA A 36 1.93 1.90 -4.41
CA ALA A 36 2.96 1.18 -5.16
C ALA A 36 4.20 0.80 -4.35
N ARG A 37 4.46 1.45 -3.20
CA ARG A 37 5.65 1.23 -2.36
C ARG A 37 5.41 0.31 -1.15
N MET A 38 4.23 -0.31 -1.04
CA MET A 38 3.87 -1.18 0.10
C MET A 38 4.01 -2.66 -0.27
N ASN A 39 4.34 -3.52 0.70
CA ASN A 39 4.45 -4.97 0.45
C ASN A 39 3.08 -5.64 0.21
N ARG A 40 2.01 -5.10 0.78
CA ARG A 40 0.67 -5.71 0.69
C ARG A 40 -0.41 -4.65 0.74
N LEU A 41 -1.39 -4.76 -0.15
CA LEU A 41 -2.56 -3.90 -0.16
C LEU A 41 -3.81 -4.61 0.36
N TYR A 42 -4.58 -3.88 1.14
CA TYR A 42 -5.92 -4.26 1.54
C TYR A 42 -6.91 -3.23 0.97
N GLY A 43 -7.63 -3.63 -0.07
CA GLY A 43 -8.75 -2.85 -0.59
C GLY A 43 -9.96 -3.00 0.33
N VAL A 44 -10.58 -1.89 0.70
CA VAL A 44 -11.88 -1.92 1.37
C VAL A 44 -12.92 -1.49 0.36
N THR A 45 -13.92 -2.35 0.14
CA THR A 45 -15.02 -2.09 -0.79
C THR A 45 -16.34 -2.16 -0.04
N MET A 46 -17.39 -1.55 -0.58
CA MET A 46 -18.73 -1.57 0.01
C MET A 46 -19.71 -2.04 -1.06
N GLN A 47 -19.98 -3.35 -1.12
CA GLN A 47 -20.92 -3.93 -2.07
C GLN A 47 -22.38 -3.65 -1.66
N GLU A 48 -22.65 -3.74 -0.37
CA GLU A 48 -23.92 -3.37 0.25
C GLU A 48 -23.73 -2.14 1.13
N ARG A 49 -24.69 -1.21 1.10
CA ARG A 49 -24.59 0.06 1.82
C ARG A 49 -24.42 -0.19 3.33
N GLY A 50 -23.29 0.24 3.86
CA GLY A 50 -22.96 0.09 5.28
C GLY A 50 -22.24 -1.20 5.64
N VAL A 51 -21.99 -2.10 4.69
CA VAL A 51 -21.22 -3.34 4.89
C VAL A 51 -19.92 -3.26 4.10
N SER A 52 -18.82 -3.09 4.83
CA SER A 52 -17.48 -3.08 4.24
C SER A 52 -16.94 -4.50 4.08
N THR A 53 -16.40 -4.80 2.89
CA THR A 53 -15.74 -6.05 2.56
C THR A 53 -14.27 -5.79 2.26
N LEU A 54 -13.40 -6.56 2.91
CA LEU A 54 -11.95 -6.48 2.72
C LEU A 54 -11.54 -7.40 1.56
N VAL A 55 -10.73 -6.87 0.64
CA VAL A 55 -10.03 -7.63 -0.41
C VAL A 55 -8.53 -7.42 -0.22
N SER A 56 -7.72 -8.46 -0.42
CA SER A 56 -6.26 -8.36 -0.32
C SER A 56 -5.61 -8.56 -1.68
N VAL A 57 -4.61 -7.74 -1.96
CA VAL A 57 -3.75 -7.84 -3.13
C VAL A 57 -2.32 -7.92 -2.62
N ASP A 58 -1.62 -8.95 -3.08
CA ASP A 58 -0.19 -9.09 -2.91
C ASP A 58 0.48 -8.50 -4.14
N LEU A 59 1.25 -7.43 -3.96
CA LEU A 59 1.82 -6.69 -5.09
C LEU A 59 2.94 -7.48 -5.78
N ASP A 60 3.73 -8.25 -5.02
CA ASP A 60 4.80 -9.08 -5.57
C ASP A 60 4.23 -10.18 -6.49
N VAL A 61 3.12 -10.79 -6.07
CA VAL A 61 2.39 -11.79 -6.87
C VAL A 61 1.72 -11.14 -8.08
N ALA A 62 1.16 -9.93 -7.92
CA ALA A 62 0.50 -9.21 -9.00
C ALA A 62 1.49 -8.80 -10.12
N GLU A 63 2.71 -8.41 -9.77
CA GLU A 63 3.76 -8.11 -10.74
C GLU A 63 4.15 -9.36 -11.56
N THR A 64 4.36 -10.49 -10.88
CA THR A 64 4.70 -11.78 -11.52
C THR A 64 3.64 -12.26 -12.51
N LEU A 65 2.34 -12.09 -12.19
CA LEU A 65 1.24 -12.44 -13.09
C LEU A 65 1.18 -11.55 -14.34
N ARG A 66 1.58 -10.28 -14.20
CA ARG A 66 1.58 -9.32 -15.31
C ARG A 66 2.69 -9.59 -16.33
N GLU A 67 3.82 -10.12 -15.88
CA GLU A 67 4.94 -10.51 -16.75
C GLU A 67 4.70 -11.85 -17.47
N ALA A 68 3.85 -12.71 -16.90
CA ALA A 68 3.48 -14.00 -17.48
C ALA A 68 2.35 -13.93 -18.54
N SER A 69 1.73 -12.76 -18.74
CA SER A 69 0.60 -12.51 -19.65
C SER A 69 1.03 -11.70 -20.87
#